data_AF-A0A2H6IPL6-F1
#
_entry.id   AF-A0A2H6IPL6-F1
#
_cell.length_a   1.000
_cell.length_b   1.000
_cell.length_c   1.000
_cell.angle_alpha   90.00
_cell.angle_beta   90.00
_cell.angle_gamma   90.00
#
_symmetry.space_group_name_H-M   'P 1'
#
loop_
_entity.id
_entity.type
_entity.pdbx_description
1 polymer ?
#
loop_
_entity_poly.entity_id
_entity_poly.type
_entity_poly.pdbx_seq_one_letter_code
_entity_poly.pdbx_strand_id
1 'polypeptide(L)'
;MKATGHRSGRPASRGFTLLEVMIALAIIGMTVTVILHTVNYHANIMYENTLSTRMFQIAKEKIVELEMGNIALKGAVVASDITYEKTISQTDDPKIIELKTVVTGHGKKITLSELARKKETL
;
A
#
# COMPACT_ATOMS: atom_id res chain seq x y z
N MET A 1 74.33 -29.41 34.28
CA MET A 1 73.83 -28.17 33.67
C MET A 1 72.97 -28.52 32.46
N LYS A 2 71.67 -28.19 32.47
CA LYS A 2 70.77 -28.37 31.31
C LYS A 2 69.87 -27.15 31.21
N ALA A 3 70.17 -26.25 30.27
CA ALA A 3 69.36 -25.08 29.99
C ALA A 3 68.25 -25.50 29.00
N THR A 4 67.01 -25.54 29.47
CA THR A 4 65.82 -25.75 28.63
C THR A 4 65.39 -24.42 28.03
N GLY A 5 65.73 -24.18 26.76
CA GLY A 5 65.23 -23.05 25.99
C GLY A 5 63.76 -23.24 25.64
N HIS A 6 62.87 -22.55 26.36
CA HIS A 6 61.45 -22.46 26.03
C HIS A 6 61.29 -21.49 24.84
N ARG A 7 61.09 -22.02 23.63
CA ARG A 7 60.77 -21.19 22.46
C ARG A 7 59.31 -20.76 22.56
N SER A 8 59.07 -19.52 22.95
CA SER A 8 57.77 -18.87 22.85
C SER A 8 57.42 -18.65 21.36
N GLY A 9 56.65 -19.58 20.79
CA GLY A 9 56.03 -19.37 19.49
C GLY A 9 55.00 -18.25 19.58
N ARG A 10 55.26 -17.12 18.94
CA ARG A 10 54.24 -16.08 18.75
C ARG A 10 53.08 -16.68 17.94
N PRO A 11 51.81 -16.53 18.35
CA PRO A 11 50.69 -16.93 17.51
C PRO A 11 50.74 -16.08 16.23
N ALA A 12 50.90 -16.74 15.09
CA ALA A 12 50.85 -16.08 13.80
C ALA A 12 49.44 -15.51 13.60
N SER A 13 49.32 -14.18 13.57
CA SER A 13 48.10 -13.49 13.16
C SER A 13 47.79 -13.84 11.71
N ARG A 14 46.84 -14.75 11.49
CA ARG A 14 46.34 -15.08 10.15
C ARG A 14 45.53 -13.89 9.63
N GLY A 15 46.01 -13.26 8.55
CA GLY A 15 45.28 -12.20 7.84
C GLY A 15 44.17 -12.77 6.95
N PHE A 16 43.24 -11.91 6.53
CA PHE A 16 42.20 -12.28 5.58
C PHE A 16 42.78 -12.56 4.20
N THR A 17 42.32 -13.63 3.57
CA THR A 17 42.65 -13.97 2.19
C THR A 17 41.77 -13.18 1.21
N LEU A 18 42.30 -12.92 0.01
CA LEU A 18 41.52 -12.32 -1.08
C LEU A 18 40.26 -13.17 -1.39
N LEU A 19 40.39 -14.50 -1.32
CA LEU A 19 39.29 -15.44 -1.57
C LEU A 19 38.14 -15.25 -0.57
N GLU A 20 38.44 -15.12 0.72
CA GLU A 20 37.41 -14.89 1.74
C GLU A 20 36.66 -13.57 1.51
N VAL A 21 37.37 -12.51 1.13
CA VAL A 21 36.74 -11.22 0.80
C VAL A 21 35.84 -11.35 -0.42
N MET A 22 36.27 -12.08 -1.46
CA MET A 22 35.45 -12.30 -2.65
C MET A 22 34.17 -13.10 -2.33
N ILE A 23 34.28 -14.13 -1.49
CA ILE A 23 33.11 -14.93 -1.05
C ILE A 23 32.16 -14.05 -0.23
N ALA A 24 32.68 -13.26 0.71
CA ALA A 24 31.87 -12.35 1.51
C ALA A 24 31.11 -11.35 0.64
N LEU A 25 31.78 -10.74 -0.35
CA LEU A 25 31.14 -9.82 -1.28
C LEU A 25 30.08 -10.50 -2.14
N ALA A 26 30.33 -11.72 -2.61
CA ALA A 26 29.34 -12.48 -3.38
C ALA A 26 28.07 -12.75 -2.54
N ILE A 27 28.23 -13.18 -1.28
CA ILE A 27 27.12 -13.42 -0.37
C ILE A 27 26.35 -12.12 -0.09
N ILE A 28 27.05 -11.02 0.18
CA ILE A 28 26.43 -9.71 0.42
C ILE A 28 25.66 -9.25 -0.81
N GLY A 29 26.24 -9.36 -2.01
CA GLY A 29 25.59 -8.94 -3.26
C GLY A 29 24.28 -9.69 -3.52
N MET A 30 24.29 -11.02 -3.33
CA MET A 30 23.07 -11.83 -3.43
C MET A 30 22.04 -11.41 -2.39
N THR A 31 22.46 -11.22 -1.14
CA THR A 31 21.57 -10.84 -0.04
C THR A 31 20.92 -9.47 -0.26
N VAL A 32 21.70 -8.46 -0.66
CA VAL A 32 21.21 -7.10 -0.94
C VAL A 32 20.16 -7.12 -2.05
N THR A 33 20.38 -7.92 -3.10
CA THR A 33 19.43 -8.03 -4.22
C THR A 33 18.07 -8.54 -3.75
N VAL A 34 18.05 -9.59 -2.91
CA VAL A 34 16.81 -10.14 -2.35
C VAL A 34 16.09 -9.11 -1.47
N ILE A 35 16.83 -8.37 -0.64
CA ILE A 35 16.28 -7.32 0.21
C ILE A 35 15.65 -6.22 -0.63
N LEU A 36 16.36 -5.71 -1.65
CA LEU A 36 15.85 -4.65 -2.53
C LEU A 36 14.56 -5.09 -3.25
N HIS A 37 14.53 -6.32 -3.76
CA HIS A 37 13.34 -6.86 -4.39
C HIS A 37 12.16 -6.93 -3.41
N THR A 38 12.40 -7.43 -2.19
CA THR A 38 11.38 -7.58 -1.16
C THR A 38 10.83 -6.24 -0.69
N VAL A 39 11.71 -5.26 -0.46
CA VAL A 39 11.32 -3.91 -0.04
C VAL A 39 10.51 -3.22 -1.13
N ASN A 40 10.96 -3.27 -2.40
CA ASN A 40 10.22 -2.67 -3.51
C ASN A 40 8.83 -3.29 -3.67
N TYR A 41 8.73 -4.61 -3.55
CA TYR A 41 7.47 -5.33 -3.61
C TYR A 41 6.51 -4.89 -2.49
N HIS A 42 6.98 -4.83 -1.25
CA HIS A 42 6.14 -4.41 -0.12
C HIS A 42 5.78 -2.92 -0.16
N ALA A 43 6.70 -2.06 -0.62
CA ALA A 43 6.41 -0.64 -0.82
C ALA A 43 5.27 -0.45 -1.82
N ASN A 44 5.30 -1.20 -2.94
CA ASN A 44 4.23 -1.17 -3.92
C ASN A 44 2.89 -1.67 -3.35
N ILE A 45 2.88 -2.82 -2.66
CA ILE A 45 1.65 -3.33 -2.03
C ILE A 45 1.10 -2.34 -1.01
N MET A 46 1.96 -1.77 -0.17
CA MET A 46 1.53 -0.79 0.83
C MET A 46 0.91 0.42 0.17
N TYR A 47 1.55 0.97 -0.86
CA TYR A 47 1.01 2.08 -1.65
C TYR A 47 -0.37 1.75 -2.23
N GLU A 48 -0.49 0.58 -2.88
CA GLU A 48 -1.74 0.14 -3.49
C GLU A 48 -2.88 -0.06 -2.48
N ASN A 49 -2.56 -0.57 -1.29
CA ASN A 49 -3.52 -0.75 -0.20
C ASN A 49 -3.93 0.60 0.42
N THR A 50 -2.99 1.51 0.64
CA THR A 50 -3.27 2.86 1.16
C THR A 50 -4.14 3.63 0.18
N LEU A 51 -3.82 3.59 -1.12
CA LEU A 51 -4.60 4.23 -2.17
C LEU A 51 -6.04 3.67 -2.22
N SER A 52 -6.18 2.34 -2.22
CA SER A 52 -7.49 1.69 -2.23
C SER A 52 -8.33 2.04 -1.00
N THR A 53 -7.70 2.04 0.19
CA THR A 53 -8.38 2.41 1.44
C THR A 53 -8.85 3.86 1.39
N ARG A 54 -8.00 4.78 0.92
CA ARG A 54 -8.35 6.19 0.78
C ARG A 54 -9.50 6.41 -0.21
N MET A 55 -9.44 5.77 -1.38
CA MET A 55 -10.52 5.84 -2.37
C MET A 55 -11.84 5.26 -1.83
N PHE A 56 -11.78 4.21 -1.02
CA PHE A 56 -12.96 3.64 -0.37
C PHE A 56 -13.54 4.56 0.71
N GLN A 57 -12.68 5.21 1.50
CA GLN A 57 -13.11 6.22 2.48
C GLN A 57 -13.81 7.40 1.77
N ILE A 58 -13.26 7.86 0.65
CA ILE A 58 -13.88 8.88 -0.19
C ILE A 58 -15.25 8.38 -0.70
N ALA A 59 -15.32 7.15 -1.21
CA ALA A 59 -16.59 6.60 -1.69
C ALA A 59 -17.67 6.57 -0.58
N LYS A 60 -17.29 6.19 0.64
CA LYS A 60 -18.18 6.23 1.81
C LYS A 60 -18.63 7.65 2.16
N GLU A 61 -17.69 8.60 2.23
CA GLU A 61 -18.01 10.02 2.48
C GLU A 61 -19.03 10.54 1.45
N LYS A 62 -18.83 10.20 0.18
CA LYS A 62 -19.71 10.62 -0.92
C LYS A 62 -21.08 9.95 -0.90
N ILE A 63 -21.21 8.73 -0.38
CA ILE A 63 -22.53 8.13 -0.11
C ILE A 63 -23.24 8.85 1.03
N VAL A 64 -22.55 9.12 2.15
CA VAL A 64 -23.12 9.87 3.28
C VAL A 64 -23.60 11.25 2.82
N GLU A 65 -22.85 11.93 1.96
CA GLU A 65 -23.30 13.19 1.34
C GLU A 65 -24.63 13.05 0.57
N LEU A 66 -24.84 11.94 -0.16
CA LEU A 66 -26.12 11.70 -0.85
C LEU A 66 -27.28 11.51 0.13
N GLU A 67 -27.04 10.80 1.24
CA GLU A 67 -28.04 10.61 2.30
C GLU A 67 -28.42 11.91 3.00
N MET A 68 -27.46 12.84 3.08
CA MET A 68 -27.64 14.19 3.59
C MET A 68 -28.29 15.16 2.58
N GLY A 69 -28.55 14.70 1.34
CA GLY A 69 -29.23 15.50 0.31
C GLY A 69 -28.30 16.36 -0.54
N ASN A 70 -26.98 16.15 -0.49
CA ASN A 70 -26.04 16.85 -1.37
C ASN A 70 -26.04 16.24 -2.78
N ILE A 71 -26.52 17.04 -3.73
CA ILE A 71 -26.76 16.68 -5.14
C ILE A 71 -25.58 16.92 -6.09
N ALA A 72 -24.38 17.28 -5.60
CA ALA A 72 -23.22 17.44 -6.48
C ALA A 72 -22.79 16.09 -7.09
N LEU A 73 -23.31 15.73 -8.27
CA LEU A 73 -23.19 14.38 -8.83
C LEU A 73 -21.78 13.99 -9.30
N LYS A 74 -20.90 14.95 -9.60
CA LYS A 74 -19.52 14.67 -10.00
C LYS A 74 -18.58 15.72 -9.44
N GLY A 75 -17.30 15.37 -9.31
CA GLY A 75 -16.28 16.33 -8.91
C GLY A 75 -14.90 15.72 -8.78
N ALA A 76 -13.94 16.56 -8.43
CA ALA A 76 -12.59 16.17 -8.07
C ALA A 76 -12.38 16.31 -6.56
N VAL A 77 -11.60 15.41 -5.98
CA VAL A 77 -11.18 15.53 -4.59
C VAL A 77 -10.01 16.50 -4.53
N VAL A 78 -10.16 17.54 -3.70
CA VAL A 78 -9.20 18.64 -3.58
C VAL A 78 -7.78 18.12 -3.36
N ALA A 79 -6.82 18.68 -4.10
CA ALA A 79 -5.40 18.33 -4.04
C ALA A 79 -5.11 16.84 -4.31
N SER A 80 -5.87 16.22 -5.21
CA SER A 80 -5.59 14.85 -5.69
C SER A 80 -6.02 14.65 -7.15
N ASP A 81 -5.46 13.64 -7.79
CA ASP A 81 -5.88 13.18 -9.12
C ASP A 81 -7.08 12.22 -9.06
N ILE A 82 -7.84 12.27 -7.95
CA ILE A 82 -9.00 11.41 -7.70
C ILE A 82 -10.27 12.18 -8.07
N THR A 83 -11.10 11.54 -8.88
CA THR A 83 -12.41 12.03 -9.30
C THR A 83 -13.52 11.13 -8.76
N TYR A 84 -14.71 11.67 -8.60
CA TYR A 84 -15.88 10.91 -8.16
C TYR A 84 -17.10 11.21 -9.03
N GLU A 85 -17.99 10.22 -9.10
CA GLU A 85 -19.29 10.29 -9.72
C GLU A 85 -20.32 9.58 -8.82
N LYS A 86 -21.44 10.24 -8.59
CA LYS A 86 -22.55 9.80 -7.75
C LYS A 86 -23.78 9.56 -8.63
N THR A 87 -24.52 8.52 -8.35
CA THR A 87 -25.73 8.13 -9.07
C THR A 87 -26.79 7.70 -8.06
N ILE A 88 -28.04 8.09 -8.32
CA ILE A 88 -29.20 7.63 -7.56
C ILE A 88 -30.10 6.91 -8.54
N SER A 89 -30.38 5.62 -8.28
CA SER A 89 -31.25 4.79 -9.10
C SER A 89 -32.47 4.35 -8.29
N GLN A 90 -33.63 4.24 -8.94
CA GLN A 90 -34.79 3.59 -8.31
C GLN A 90 -34.62 2.07 -8.38
N THR A 91 -35.09 1.38 -7.35
CA THR A 91 -35.17 -0.08 -7.35
C THR A 91 -36.58 -0.54 -7.72
N ASP A 92 -36.78 -1.85 -7.81
CA ASP A 92 -38.11 -2.44 -8.04
C ASP A 92 -39.12 -2.10 -6.92
N ASP A 93 -38.63 -1.81 -5.71
CA ASP A 93 -39.46 -1.27 -4.62
C ASP A 93 -39.47 0.28 -4.69
N PRO A 94 -40.64 0.92 -4.88
CA PRO A 94 -40.74 2.38 -4.97
C PRO A 94 -40.32 3.13 -3.69
N LYS A 95 -40.19 2.43 -2.56
CA LYS A 95 -39.71 2.96 -1.27
C LYS A 95 -38.20 2.82 -1.09
N ILE A 96 -37.48 2.15 -1.99
CA ILE A 96 -36.05 1.90 -1.90
C ILE A 96 -35.34 2.50 -3.12
N ILE A 97 -34.23 3.18 -2.85
CA ILE A 97 -33.33 3.74 -3.86
C ILE A 97 -31.93 3.14 -3.69
N GLU A 98 -31.21 2.99 -4.80
CA GLU A 98 -29.79 2.64 -4.79
C GLU A 98 -28.97 3.93 -4.90
N LEU A 99 -28.11 4.16 -3.92
CA LEU A 99 -27.09 5.20 -3.91
C LEU A 99 -25.78 4.58 -4.37
N LYS A 100 -25.22 5.06 -5.47
CA LYS A 100 -23.98 4.55 -6.04
C LYS A 100 -22.95 5.65 -6.16
N THR A 101 -21.73 5.38 -5.72
CA THR A 101 -20.57 6.24 -5.93
C THR A 101 -19.46 5.48 -6.62
N VAL A 102 -18.90 6.08 -7.65
CA VAL A 102 -17.73 5.62 -8.40
C VAL A 102 -16.59 6.60 -8.15
N VAL A 103 -15.48 6.11 -7.63
CA VAL A 103 -14.25 6.90 -7.39
C VAL A 103 -13.16 6.37 -8.32
N THR A 104 -12.53 7.26 -9.08
CA THR A 104 -11.50 6.92 -10.07
C THR A 104 -10.26 7.76 -9.87
N GLY A 105 -9.08 7.14 -9.85
CA GLY A 105 -7.81 7.84 -9.70
C GLY A 105 -6.63 6.87 -9.71
N HIS A 106 -5.46 7.33 -10.17
CA HIS A 106 -4.23 6.54 -10.20
C HIS A 106 -4.40 5.15 -10.87
N GLY A 107 -5.16 5.09 -11.99
CA GLY A 107 -5.42 3.84 -12.72
C GLY A 107 -6.39 2.87 -12.05
N LYS A 108 -6.93 3.20 -10.87
CA LYS A 108 -7.90 2.41 -10.12
C LYS A 108 -9.30 2.99 -10.18
N LYS A 109 -10.27 2.11 -10.00
CA LYS A 109 -11.70 2.44 -9.90
C LYS A 109 -12.33 1.67 -8.75
N ILE A 110 -12.95 2.37 -7.81
CA ILE A 110 -13.75 1.79 -6.73
C ILE A 110 -15.20 2.16 -6.96
N THR A 111 -16.09 1.17 -6.85
CA THR A 111 -17.55 1.38 -6.91
C THR A 111 -18.14 0.93 -5.60
N LEU A 112 -18.93 1.79 -4.98
CA LEU A 112 -19.70 1.49 -3.78
C LEU A 112 -21.17 1.76 -4.08
N SER A 113 -22.02 0.79 -3.74
CA SER A 113 -23.47 0.88 -3.85
C SER A 113 -24.09 0.58 -2.49
N GLU A 114 -25.10 1.35 -2.11
CA GLU A 114 -25.88 1.16 -0.88
C GLU A 114 -27.37 1.33 -1.17
N LEU A 115 -28.20 0.53 -0.51
CA LEU A 115 -29.66 0.63 -0.62
C LEU A 115 -30.17 1.50 0.53
N ALA A 116 -30.87 2.58 0.20
CA ALA A 116 -31.44 3.50 1.15
C ALA A 116 -32.96 3.57 0.99
N ARG A 117 -33.68 3.82 2.09
CA ARG A 117 -35.11 4.10 2.03
C ARG A 117 -35.31 5.52 1.50
N LYS A 118 -36.20 5.68 0.52
CA LYS A 118 -36.58 7.00 0.01
C LYS A 118 -37.20 7.80 1.17
N LYS A 119 -36.58 8.91 1.57
CA LYS A 119 -37.19 9.82 2.56
C LYS A 119 -38.49 10.35 1.96
N GLU A 120 -39.61 10.11 2.65
CA GLU A 120 -40.87 10.78 2.36
C GLU A 120 -40.68 12.26 2.74
N THR A 121 -40.72 13.14 1.74
CA THR A 121 -40.84 14.58 1.97
C THR A 121 -42.23 14.80 2.56
N LEU A 122 -42.31 15.15 3.86
CA LEU A 122 -43.53 15.66 4.50
C LEU A 122 -43.90 17.03 3.93
#